data_AF-A0A5M3MYJ7-F1
#
_entry.id   AF-A0A5M3MYJ7-F1
#
_cell.length_a   1.000
_cell.length_b   1.000
_cell.length_c   1.000
_cell.angle_alpha   90.00
_cell.angle_beta   90.00
_cell.angle_gamma   90.00
#
_symmetry.space_group_name_H-M   'P 1'
#
loop_
_entity.id
_entity.type
_entity.pdbx_description
1 polymer ?
#
loop_
_entity_poly.entity_id
_entity_poly.type
_entity_poly.pdbx_seq_one_letter_code
_entity_poly.pdbx_strand_id
1 'polypeptide(L)' 'MVTCEDCGRSGHPSCMQLEGVGDVFRSYPWKCIECKTCEICREKGDDVSCAS' A
#
# COMPACT_ATOMS: atom_id res chain seq x y z
N MET A 1 -12.94 -6.70 -2.16
CA MET A 1 -11.88 -7.09 -1.21
C MET A 1 -10.57 -6.71 -1.85
N VAL A 2 -9.66 -6.07 -1.13
CA VAL A 2 -8.36 -5.68 -1.65
C VAL A 2 -7.32 -6.61 -1.04
N THR A 3 -6.48 -7.24 -1.85
CA THR A 3 -5.48 -8.20 -1.39
C THR A 3 -4.10 -7.67 -1.72
N CYS A 4 -3.23 -7.65 -0.73
CA CYS A 4 -1.87 -7.19 -0.92
C CYS A 4 -1.10 -8.19 -1.77
N GLU A 5 -0.44 -7.71 -2.82
CA GLU A 5 0.39 -8.54 -3.70
C GLU A 5 1.58 -9.16 -2.95
N ASP A 6 2.18 -8.42 -2.02
CA ASP A 6 3.42 -8.83 -1.32
C ASP A 6 3.16 -9.85 -0.19
N CYS A 7 2.20 -9.56 0.69
CA CYS A 7 1.96 -10.34 1.90
C CYS A 7 0.65 -11.15 1.88
N GLY A 8 -0.16 -11.03 0.82
CA GLY A 8 -1.43 -11.73 0.70
C GLY A 8 -2.53 -11.25 1.66
N ARG A 9 -2.33 -10.16 2.41
CA ARG A 9 -3.34 -9.63 3.33
C ARG A 9 -4.54 -9.10 2.57
N SER A 10 -5.72 -9.60 2.90
CA SER A 10 -6.99 -9.15 2.36
C SER A 10 -7.72 -8.21 3.33
N GLY A 11 -8.18 -7.07 2.83
CA GLY A 11 -8.91 -6.05 3.57
C GLY A 11 -10.17 -5.59 2.83
N HIS A 12 -11.11 -5.02 3.58
CA HIS A 12 -12.28 -4.35 2.98
C HIS A 12 -11.93 -2.87 2.75
N PRO A 13 -12.15 -2.32 1.54
CA PRO A 13 -11.82 -0.93 1.24
C PRO A 13 -12.61 0.06 2.10
N SER A 14 -13.87 -0.24 2.45
CA SER A 14 -14.64 0.56 3.43
C SER A 14 -14.05 0.53 4.83
N CYS A 15 -13.50 -0.61 5.28
CA CYS A 15 -12.89 -0.70 6.61
C CYS A 15 -11.54 0.02 6.69
N MET A 16 -10.83 0.13 5.56
CA MET A 16 -9.54 0.83 5.46
C MET A 16 -9.64 2.29 5.00
N GLN A 17 -10.86 2.84 4.82
CA GLN A 17 -11.08 4.17 4.26
C GLN A 17 -10.41 4.39 2.88
N LEU A 18 -10.30 3.30 2.10
CA LEU A 18 -9.70 3.30 0.76
C LEU A 18 -10.77 3.36 -0.35
N GLU A 19 -11.96 3.86 -0.01
CA GLU A 19 -13.13 3.92 -0.90
C GLU A 19 -12.89 4.74 -2.17
N GLY A 20 -12.10 5.82 -2.10
CA GLY A 20 -11.79 6.69 -3.25
C GLY A 20 -10.70 6.15 -4.19
N VAL A 21 -9.91 5.17 -3.76
CA VAL A 21 -8.80 4.59 -4.53
C VAL A 21 -9.10 3.17 -5.02
N GLY A 22 -10.35 2.73 -4.89
CA GLY A 22 -10.80 1.41 -5.33
C GLY A 22 -10.53 1.13 -6.80
N ASP A 23 -10.62 2.14 -7.66
CA ASP A 23 -10.34 2.02 -9.09
C ASP A 23 -8.84 1.87 -9.36
N VAL A 24 -8.00 2.54 -8.57
CA VAL A 24 -6.53 2.40 -8.62
C VAL A 24 -6.11 0.97 -8.27
N PHE A 25 -6.80 0.29 -7.33
CA PHE A 25 -6.53 -1.12 -7.04
C PHE A 25 -6.89 -2.08 -8.17
N ARG A 26 -7.70 -1.66 -9.14
CA ARG A 26 -7.98 -2.44 -10.36
C ARG A 26 -6.93 -2.17 -11.43
N SER A 27 -6.37 -0.96 -11.45
CA SER A 27 -5.40 -0.52 -12.45
C SER A 27 -3.95 -0.90 -12.09
N TYR A 28 -3.63 -0.94 -10.79
CA TYR A 28 -2.29 -1.26 -10.29
C TYR A 28 -2.34 -2.24 -9.10
N PRO A 29 -1.32 -3.12 -8.95
CA PRO A 29 -1.23 -4.03 -7.84
C PRO A 29 -1.15 -3.28 -6.51
N TRP A 30 -2.15 -3.50 -5.66
CA TRP A 30 -2.21 -2.88 -4.35
C TRP A 30 -1.23 -3.53 -3.38
N LYS A 31 -0.55 -2.70 -2.59
CA LYS A 31 0.27 -3.13 -1.47
C LYS A 31 -0.29 -2.58 -0.15
N CYS A 32 -0.24 -3.42 0.88
CA CYS A 32 -0.65 -3.07 2.24
C CYS A 32 0.17 -1.87 2.77
N ILE A 33 -0.32 -1.13 3.77
CA ILE A 33 0.44 0.02 4.36
C ILE A 33 1.84 -0.40 4.80
N GLU A 34 1.97 -1.57 5.44
CA GLU A 34 3.27 -2.14 5.86
C GLU A 34 4.17 -2.52 4.67
N CYS A 35 3.56 -2.83 3.53
CA CYS A 35 4.22 -3.33 2.33
C CYS A 35 4.50 -2.18 1.34
N LYS A 36 3.87 -1.03 1.56
CA LYS A 36 3.94 0.12 0.69
C LYS A 36 5.33 0.72 0.85
N THR A 37 6.09 0.65 -0.23
CA THR A 37 7.43 1.21 -0.33
C THR A 37 7.37 2.46 -1.19
N CYS A 38 8.26 3.41 -0.92
CA CYS A 38 8.36 4.61 -1.73
C CYS A 38 8.84 4.25 -3.15
N GLU A 39 8.17 4.71 -4.19
CA GLU A 39 8.60 4.43 -5.58
C GLU A 39 9.92 5.13 -5.96
N ILE A 40 10.32 6.15 -5.19
CA ILE A 40 11.51 6.96 -5.42
C ILE A 40 12.74 6.34 -4.74
N CYS A 41 12.66 6.06 -3.44
CA CYS A 41 13.78 5.47 -2.68
C CYS A 41 13.70 3.94 -2.55
N ARG A 42 12.58 3.31 -2.94
CA ARG A 42 12.28 1.86 -2.76
C ARG A 42 12.41 1.35 -1.33
N GLU A 43 12.47 2.26 -0.38
CA GLU A 43 12.51 1.95 1.04
C GLU A 43 11.09 1.87 1.59
N LYS A 44 10.88 0.94 2.51
CA LYS A 44 9.69 0.87 3.36
C LYS A 44 9.87 2.01 4.35
N GLY A 45 8.90 2.92 4.43
CA GLY A 45 9.02 4.08 5.30
C GLY A 45 9.04 3.65 6.76
N ASP A 46 10.20 3.23 7.25
CA ASP A 46 10.56 3.33 8.64
C ASP A 46 10.87 4.83 8.84
N ASP A 47 10.07 5.52 9.66
CA ASP A 47 10.06 6.98 9.94
C ASP A 47 11.41 7.60 10.43
N VAL A 48 12.58 7.02 10.13
CA VAL A 48 13.83 7.32 10.83
C VAL A 48 15.03 7.72 9.97
N SER A 49 15.07 7.64 8.63
CA SER A 49 16.33 7.98 7.93
C SER A 49 16.21 8.41 6.45
N CYS A 50 15.48 9.49 6.15
CA CYS A 50 15.82 10.30 4.97
C CYS A 50 16.47 11.62 5.42
N ALA A 51 17.67 11.50 5.98
CA ALA A 51 18.59 12.60 6.21
C ALA A 51 19.96 12.14 5.71
N SER A 52 20.26 12.39 4.44
CA SER A 52 21.61 12.36 3.89
C SER A 52 21.70 13.39 2.78
#